data_AF-A0A380S9L7-F1
#
_entry.id   AF-A0A380S9L7-F1
#
_cell.length_a   1.000
_cell.length_b   1.000
_cell.length_c   1.000
_cell.angle_alpha   90.00
_cell.angle_beta   90.00
_cell.angle_gamma   90.00
#
_symmetry.space_group_name_H-M   'P 1'
#
loop_
_entity.id
_entity.type
_entity.pdbx_description
1 polymer ?
#
loop_
_entity_poly.entity_id
_entity_poly.type
_entity_poly.pdbx_seq_one_letter_code
_entity_poly.pdbx_strand_id
1 'polypeptide(L)'
;MNLLKSLPILSLGALSFLAGCSEETPNGPFTQATTPTTPTFTAYSCEAVTDPSVAAQLEAAKSNITDILKELDRGNLKNAQAVSASTKSTFKAVLDKFPGNCEAQLGYALSIITDLMNNTKIKSFIDTVTNKVDLADMGVDDFNKLLVAGDGKHLTSMGQEAMATAISSVDSAIIYLKNIVGDDKFVCNYTLDDRTFELDRGEFAPTLAAMYVAKAALTFGASINIDFSDNGKYDWMNDVDQNDGHTPTVAKQIASFMDKGSSFSTVYDSWKQRYTNIPNLLDSAIQYVEVGLQYGIEESKTGLLTQANDLYVVGDDEMSDVSAKDFQKAIDSLEHYRKALHTGVTVTLPAGSKVTVNIAKFFQITDGWQDYLPYHKLYDYSEWYTPVDGFYWTTQLYGDSHAEYEINEAVRKQIAKSANLDYFYGYLYSNRSYVAGTAEYCADVEIYGSGYSYKCFYVTANGCTLTFEDDDDYYGDRTVVTTPAPITLSPSICQVQNGVPLFATAYDDFVENVFYFTDAMGNKTISIQGLVNGKVDEFRLADALQNNRRVDPVDYTLDDMKKLIFFPDITFSGVLPGMTTDQFWEILKTESRNDDAYDW
;
A
#
# COMPACT_ATOMS: atom_id res chain seq x y z
N MET A 1 -7.58 3.43 -4.44
CA MET A 1 -7.98 4.53 -3.53
C MET A 1 -8.62 4.11 -2.19
N ASN A 2 -8.98 2.82 -2.00
CA ASN A 2 -9.56 2.33 -0.72
C ASN A 2 -8.55 1.74 0.28
N LEU A 3 -7.31 1.43 -0.14
CA LEU A 3 -6.27 0.78 0.70
C LEU A 3 -5.54 1.73 1.67
N LEU A 4 -5.33 3.00 1.27
CA LEU A 4 -4.66 4.01 2.11
C LEU A 4 -5.58 4.60 3.19
N LYS A 5 -6.90 4.57 2.97
CA LYS A 5 -7.88 4.86 4.02
C LYS A 5 -7.92 3.75 5.08
N SER A 6 -7.57 2.51 4.74
CA SER A 6 -7.75 1.35 5.62
C SER A 6 -6.62 1.11 6.63
N LEU A 7 -5.40 1.61 6.44
CA LEU A 7 -4.30 1.42 7.39
C LEU A 7 -4.47 2.17 8.74
N PRO A 8 -4.90 3.44 8.76
CA PRO A 8 -5.34 4.12 9.98
C PRO A 8 -6.61 3.47 10.55
N ILE A 9 -7.52 3.01 9.70
CA ILE A 9 -8.76 2.32 10.09
C ILE A 9 -8.49 0.90 10.62
N LEU A 10 -7.36 0.25 10.35
CA LEU A 10 -7.00 -1.04 10.93
C LEU A 10 -6.40 -0.90 12.34
N SER A 11 -5.64 0.17 12.58
CA SER A 11 -5.12 0.54 13.91
C SER A 11 -6.19 1.19 14.78
N LEU A 12 -7.09 2.00 14.21
CA LEU A 12 -8.34 2.45 14.83
C LEU A 12 -9.42 1.35 14.86
N GLY A 13 -9.28 0.33 14.02
CA GLY A 13 -10.12 -0.87 13.88
C GLY A 13 -10.00 -1.80 15.07
N ALA A 14 -8.75 -2.02 15.48
CA ALA A 14 -8.44 -2.70 16.73
C ALA A 14 -8.96 -1.92 17.95
N LEU A 15 -9.02 -0.60 17.88
CA LEU A 15 -9.59 0.28 18.91
C LEU A 15 -11.11 0.43 18.83
N SER A 16 -11.75 0.06 17.71
CA SER A 16 -13.21 0.04 17.57
C SER A 16 -13.83 -1.22 18.14
N PHE A 17 -13.03 -2.23 18.53
CA PHE A 17 -13.50 -3.28 19.45
C PHE A 17 -13.81 -2.76 20.87
N LEU A 18 -13.36 -1.54 21.23
CA LEU A 18 -13.72 -0.87 22.49
C LEU A 18 -14.97 -0.01 22.40
N ALA A 19 -15.39 0.37 21.18
CA ALA A 19 -16.67 0.99 20.94
C ALA A 19 -17.64 -0.14 20.60
N GLY A 20 -18.44 -0.56 21.57
CA GLY A 20 -19.48 -1.56 21.35
C GLY A 20 -20.22 -1.28 20.04
N CYS A 21 -20.54 -2.36 19.32
CA CYS A 21 -21.45 -2.32 18.20
C CYS A 21 -22.75 -1.64 18.67
N SER A 22 -22.93 -0.36 18.40
CA SER A 22 -24.23 0.30 18.46
C SER A 22 -24.54 0.84 17.08
N GLU A 23 -25.37 0.08 16.36
CA GLU A 23 -26.30 0.70 15.44
C GLU A 23 -27.36 1.45 16.25
N GLU A 24 -27.83 2.55 15.66
CA GLU A 24 -28.96 3.39 16.04
C GLU A 24 -28.70 4.62 16.92
N THR A 25 -29.06 5.75 16.30
CA THR A 25 -29.32 7.05 16.91
C THR A 25 -30.71 7.04 17.55
N PRO A 26 -30.87 7.23 18.87
CA PRO A 26 -32.16 7.61 19.43
C PRO A 26 -32.23 9.14 19.48
N ASN A 27 -32.98 9.71 18.54
CA ASN A 27 -33.48 11.08 18.63
C ASN A 27 -34.47 11.17 19.81
N GLY A 28 -34.07 11.81 20.91
CA GLY A 28 -34.94 12.16 22.03
C GLY A 28 -34.44 13.41 22.77
N PRO A 29 -35.33 14.26 23.32
CA PRO A 29 -34.93 15.48 23.99
C PRO A 29 -34.30 15.12 25.35
N PHE A 30 -32.96 15.19 25.44
CA PHE A 30 -32.22 14.97 26.67
C PHE A 30 -32.55 16.04 27.71
N THR A 31 -33.21 15.65 28.80
CA THR A 31 -33.19 16.39 30.06
C THR A 31 -31.80 16.25 30.71
N GLN A 32 -31.30 17.34 31.29
CA GLN A 32 -30.00 17.41 31.97
C GLN A 32 -29.81 16.24 32.95
N ALA A 33 -28.88 15.33 32.62
CA ALA A 33 -28.50 14.23 33.50
C ALA A 33 -27.58 14.73 34.62
N THR A 34 -27.88 14.26 35.83
CA THR A 34 -27.16 14.45 37.08
C THR A 34 -25.70 14.01 37.01
N THR A 35 -24.86 14.66 37.81
CA THR A 35 -23.43 14.39 38.00
C THR A 35 -23.17 12.89 38.21
N PRO A 36 -22.22 12.26 37.49
CA PRO A 36 -21.85 10.86 37.73
C PRO A 36 -21.32 10.66 39.15
N THR A 37 -21.57 9.49 39.74
CA THR A 37 -20.92 9.08 40.98
C THR A 37 -19.49 8.63 40.70
N THR A 38 -18.58 8.90 41.64
CA THR A 38 -17.19 8.42 41.59
C THR A 38 -17.16 6.89 41.42
N PRO A 39 -16.37 6.35 40.48
CA PRO A 39 -16.29 4.90 40.29
C PRO A 39 -15.73 4.22 41.54
N THR A 40 -16.25 3.03 41.82
CA THR A 40 -15.85 2.19 42.95
C THR A 40 -15.04 1.01 42.44
N PHE A 41 -14.01 0.63 43.19
CA PHE A 41 -13.07 -0.38 42.78
C PHE A 41 -12.99 -1.48 43.82
N THR A 42 -13.05 -2.73 43.37
CA THR A 42 -12.69 -3.89 44.19
C THR A 42 -11.46 -4.51 43.58
N ALA A 43 -10.43 -4.76 44.38
CA ALA A 43 -9.24 -5.45 43.93
C ALA A 43 -8.47 -6.05 45.11
N TYR A 44 -7.74 -7.13 44.87
CA TYR A 44 -7.11 -7.92 45.94
C TYR A 44 -5.61 -7.69 46.07
N SER A 45 -4.94 -7.32 44.97
CA SER A 45 -3.48 -7.20 44.87
C SER A 45 -2.98 -5.76 44.74
N CYS A 46 -3.88 -4.78 44.67
CA CYS A 46 -3.53 -3.39 44.40
C CYS A 46 -2.85 -2.69 45.57
N GLU A 47 -1.81 -1.93 45.26
CA GLU A 47 -1.09 -1.12 46.23
C GLU A 47 -1.97 0.02 46.76
N ALA A 48 -2.13 0.07 48.07
CA ALA A 48 -2.88 1.13 48.75
C ALA A 48 -2.08 2.44 48.78
N VAL A 49 -2.75 3.56 48.51
CA VAL A 49 -2.16 4.90 48.64
C VAL A 49 -2.16 5.31 50.11
N THR A 50 -0.98 5.28 50.75
CA THR A 50 -0.86 5.59 52.19
C THR A 50 -0.65 7.07 52.48
N ASP A 51 -0.34 7.90 51.47
CA ASP A 51 -0.19 9.35 51.59
C ASP A 51 -1.56 10.04 51.44
N PRO A 52 -2.10 10.71 52.47
CA PRO A 52 -3.43 11.33 52.43
C PRO A 52 -3.59 12.41 51.35
N SER A 53 -2.51 13.13 51.03
CA SER A 53 -2.54 14.16 49.98
C SER A 53 -2.66 13.53 48.60
N VAL A 54 -1.91 12.44 48.37
CA VAL A 54 -1.96 11.68 47.11
C VAL A 54 -3.29 10.93 46.98
N ALA A 55 -3.83 10.39 48.08
CA ALA A 55 -5.15 9.76 48.10
C ALA A 55 -6.26 10.75 47.72
N ALA A 56 -6.23 11.98 48.26
CA ALA A 56 -7.19 13.02 47.89
C ALA A 56 -7.08 13.43 46.41
N GLN A 57 -5.87 13.47 45.85
CA GLN A 57 -5.66 13.74 44.43
C GLN A 57 -6.19 12.62 43.53
N LEU A 58 -5.96 11.36 43.92
CA LEU A 58 -6.49 10.20 43.22
C LEU A 58 -8.02 10.20 43.24
N GLU A 59 -8.64 10.42 44.41
CA GLU A 59 -10.10 10.49 44.54
C GLU A 59 -10.74 11.58 43.67
N ALA A 60 -10.11 12.76 43.60
CA ALA A 60 -10.57 13.82 42.70
C ALA A 60 -10.40 13.47 41.21
N ALA A 61 -9.38 12.67 40.86
CA ALA A 61 -9.14 12.25 39.49
C ALA A 61 -10.09 11.12 39.05
N LYS A 62 -10.53 10.24 39.95
CA LYS A 62 -11.37 9.06 39.66
C LYS A 62 -12.68 9.39 38.96
N SER A 63 -13.36 10.49 39.29
CA SER A 63 -14.60 10.88 38.60
C SER A 63 -14.40 11.04 37.09
N ASN A 64 -13.20 11.43 36.66
CA ASN A 64 -12.87 11.58 35.25
C ASN A 64 -12.68 10.23 34.54
N ILE A 65 -12.45 9.12 35.25
CA ILE A 65 -12.47 7.77 34.64
C ILE A 65 -13.85 7.49 34.06
N THR A 66 -14.90 7.75 34.84
CA THR A 66 -16.29 7.63 34.38
C THR A 66 -16.58 8.55 33.20
N ASP A 67 -16.11 9.80 33.24
CA ASP A 67 -16.30 10.75 32.15
C ASP A 67 -15.58 10.30 30.86
N ILE A 68 -14.39 9.71 30.97
CA ILE A 68 -13.67 9.12 29.83
C ILE A 68 -14.47 7.96 29.24
N LEU A 69 -14.89 7.00 30.07
CA LEU A 69 -15.64 5.83 29.64
C LEU A 69 -16.97 6.22 28.98
N LYS A 70 -17.67 7.21 29.53
CA LYS A 70 -18.91 7.77 28.97
C LYS A 70 -18.71 8.38 27.59
N GLU A 71 -17.65 9.16 27.40
CA GLU A 71 -17.37 9.75 26.09
C GLU A 71 -16.89 8.70 25.08
N LEU A 72 -16.21 7.64 25.53
CA LEU A 72 -15.87 6.49 24.69
C LEU A 72 -17.11 5.70 24.24
N ASP A 73 -18.04 5.42 25.16
CA ASP A 73 -19.33 4.76 24.88
C ASP A 73 -20.14 5.53 23.83
N ARG A 74 -20.12 6.87 23.89
CA ARG A 74 -20.77 7.76 22.91
C ARG A 74 -20.01 7.91 21.59
N GLY A 75 -18.88 7.23 21.42
CA GLY A 75 -17.98 7.41 20.27
C GLY A 75 -17.34 8.80 20.17
N ASN A 76 -17.38 9.60 21.24
CA ASN A 76 -16.91 10.98 21.25
C ASN A 76 -15.45 11.11 21.71
N LEU A 77 -14.56 10.63 20.84
CA LEU A 77 -13.12 10.51 21.11
C LEU A 77 -12.44 11.84 21.46
N LYS A 78 -12.90 12.95 20.86
CA LYS A 78 -12.33 14.28 21.10
C LYS A 78 -12.56 14.75 22.53
N ASN A 79 -13.76 14.52 23.05
CA ASN A 79 -14.08 14.86 24.43
C ASN A 79 -13.43 13.90 25.41
N ALA A 80 -13.39 12.59 25.11
CA ALA A 80 -12.66 11.61 25.92
C ALA A 80 -11.18 12.01 26.11
N GLN A 81 -10.54 12.52 25.05
CA GLN A 81 -9.19 13.07 25.12
C GLN A 81 -9.12 14.33 25.98
N ALA A 82 -10.04 15.29 25.80
CA ALA A 82 -10.04 16.53 26.59
C ALA A 82 -10.15 16.26 28.10
N VAL A 83 -11.00 15.31 28.48
CA VAL A 83 -11.13 14.84 29.87
C VAL A 83 -9.83 14.18 30.33
N SER A 84 -9.30 13.23 29.54
CA SER A 84 -8.05 12.50 29.86
C SER A 84 -6.84 13.43 30.03
N ALA A 85 -6.70 14.45 29.20
CA ALA A 85 -5.59 15.39 29.24
C ALA A 85 -5.52 16.15 30.59
N SER A 86 -6.66 16.36 31.24
CA SER A 86 -6.73 17.06 32.52
C SER A 86 -6.30 16.20 33.73
N THR A 87 -6.31 14.87 33.60
CA THR A 87 -6.08 13.93 34.71
C THR A 87 -4.91 12.98 34.53
N LYS A 88 -4.41 12.80 33.29
CA LYS A 88 -3.28 11.93 32.97
C LYS A 88 -2.05 12.17 33.85
N SER A 89 -1.70 13.43 34.08
CA SER A 89 -0.54 13.81 34.91
C SER A 89 -0.75 13.44 36.38
N THR A 90 -1.98 13.53 36.88
CA THR A 90 -2.35 13.13 38.25
C THR A 90 -2.19 11.62 38.43
N PHE A 91 -2.74 10.81 37.52
CA PHE A 91 -2.56 9.35 37.58
C PHE A 91 -1.08 8.97 37.49
N LYS A 92 -0.30 9.62 36.62
CA LYS A 92 1.15 9.39 36.54
C LYS A 92 1.87 9.72 37.84
N ALA A 93 1.53 10.84 38.48
CA ALA A 93 2.14 11.24 39.74
C ALA A 93 1.82 10.28 40.89
N VAL A 94 0.63 9.66 40.88
CA VAL A 94 0.27 8.58 41.80
C VAL A 94 1.13 7.34 41.50
N LEU A 95 1.21 6.92 40.24
CA LEU A 95 1.98 5.74 39.81
C LEU A 95 3.50 5.86 40.05
N ASP A 96 4.04 7.08 40.01
CA ASP A 96 5.45 7.32 40.33
C ASP A 96 5.79 7.05 41.80
N LYS A 97 4.80 7.10 42.69
CA LYS A 97 4.95 6.80 44.12
C LYS A 97 4.41 5.42 44.50
N PHE A 98 3.32 5.00 43.86
CA PHE A 98 2.57 3.78 44.13
C PHE A 98 2.34 3.03 42.81
N PRO A 99 3.39 2.42 42.22
CA PRO A 99 3.32 1.82 40.89
C PRO A 99 2.34 0.65 40.80
N GLY A 100 1.96 0.02 41.91
CA GLY A 100 1.00 -1.07 41.98
C GLY A 100 -0.46 -0.62 42.18
N ASN A 101 -0.75 0.68 42.18
CA ASN A 101 -2.11 1.17 42.44
C ASN A 101 -3.01 1.03 41.20
N CYS A 102 -3.94 0.06 41.22
CA CYS A 102 -4.73 -0.29 40.04
C CYS A 102 -5.68 0.81 39.55
N GLU A 103 -6.21 1.65 40.44
CA GLU A 103 -7.09 2.77 40.05
C GLU A 103 -6.31 3.78 39.20
N ALA A 104 -5.09 4.12 39.63
CA ALA A 104 -4.20 4.98 38.88
C ALA A 104 -3.68 4.31 37.60
N GLN A 105 -3.45 2.99 37.63
CA GLN A 105 -3.07 2.22 36.44
C GLN A 105 -4.17 2.27 35.37
N LEU A 106 -5.43 2.08 35.77
CA LEU A 106 -6.58 2.14 34.86
C LEU A 106 -6.76 3.54 34.31
N GLY A 107 -6.80 4.56 35.19
CA GLY A 107 -6.95 5.95 34.77
C GLY A 107 -5.85 6.41 33.82
N TYR A 108 -4.60 5.99 34.06
CA TYR A 108 -3.48 6.30 33.18
C TYR A 108 -3.53 5.53 31.86
N ALA A 109 -3.91 4.25 31.86
CA ALA A 109 -4.06 3.44 30.66
C ALA A 109 -5.18 4.00 29.75
N LEU A 110 -6.35 4.32 30.30
CA LEU A 110 -7.45 4.96 29.56
C LEU A 110 -7.01 6.31 28.99
N SER A 111 -6.26 7.11 29.75
CA SER A 111 -5.72 8.37 29.27
C SER A 111 -4.72 8.21 28.12
N ILE A 112 -3.97 7.10 28.09
CA ILE A 112 -3.09 6.79 26.96
C ILE A 112 -3.92 6.37 25.73
N ILE A 113 -4.94 5.53 25.92
CA ILE A 113 -5.78 5.03 24.82
C ILE A 113 -6.46 6.21 24.10
N THR A 114 -7.08 7.13 24.85
CA THR A 114 -7.71 8.33 24.28
C THR A 114 -6.71 9.25 23.60
N ASP A 115 -5.49 9.38 24.15
CA ASP A 115 -4.41 10.15 23.52
C ASP A 115 -3.87 9.51 22.23
N LEU A 116 -3.85 8.18 22.15
CA LEU A 116 -3.45 7.47 20.93
C LEU A 116 -4.45 7.69 19.80
N MET A 117 -5.74 7.62 20.12
CA MET A 117 -6.85 7.84 19.17
C MET A 117 -6.85 9.24 18.55
N ASN A 118 -6.29 10.23 19.25
CA ASN A 118 -6.15 11.62 18.78
C ASN A 118 -4.71 12.13 18.86
N ASN A 119 -3.73 11.24 18.60
CA ASN A 119 -2.32 11.58 18.70
C ASN A 119 -2.01 12.78 17.79
N THR A 120 -1.54 13.89 18.35
CA THR A 120 -1.37 15.14 17.59
C THR A 120 -0.37 15.02 16.44
N LYS A 121 0.61 14.12 16.51
CA LYS A 121 1.53 13.87 15.39
C LYS A 121 0.88 13.04 14.29
N ILE A 122 0.18 11.95 14.63
CA ILE A 122 -0.57 11.13 13.67
C ILE A 122 -1.69 11.96 13.04
N LYS A 123 -2.42 12.72 13.85
CA LYS A 123 -3.43 13.67 13.40
C LYS A 123 -2.83 14.77 12.53
N SER A 124 -1.70 15.36 12.91
CA SER A 124 -1.03 16.37 12.07
C SER A 124 -0.59 15.79 10.74
N PHE A 125 -0.12 14.54 10.71
CA PHE A 125 0.18 13.82 9.47
C PHE A 125 -1.09 13.62 8.62
N ILE A 126 -2.16 13.06 9.20
CA ILE A 126 -3.46 12.87 8.53
C ILE A 126 -4.01 14.20 8.02
N ASP A 127 -3.98 15.24 8.84
CA ASP A 127 -4.46 16.58 8.50
C ASP A 127 -3.59 17.22 7.40
N THR A 128 -2.28 16.96 7.36
CA THR A 128 -1.40 17.43 6.29
C THR A 128 -1.74 16.76 4.95
N VAL A 129 -2.09 15.47 4.98
CA VAL A 129 -2.53 14.70 3.81
C VAL A 129 -3.97 15.07 3.39
N THR A 130 -4.87 15.29 4.36
CA THR A 130 -6.31 15.46 4.14
C THR A 130 -6.71 16.91 3.87
N ASN A 131 -6.03 17.90 4.45
CA ASN A 131 -6.37 19.32 4.23
C ASN A 131 -5.77 19.90 2.94
N LYS A 132 -5.03 19.09 2.16
CA LYS A 132 -4.44 19.48 0.87
C LYS A 132 -5.17 18.90 -0.36
N VAL A 133 -6.34 18.27 -0.17
CA VAL A 133 -7.08 17.48 -1.18
C VAL A 133 -7.69 18.40 -2.26
N ASP A 134 -7.58 18.11 -3.56
CA ASP A 134 -7.64 16.81 -4.25
C ASP A 134 -6.32 16.09 -4.52
N LEU A 135 -6.07 14.97 -3.83
CA LEU A 135 -4.99 14.03 -4.18
C LEU A 135 -5.15 13.43 -5.60
N ALA A 136 -6.36 13.48 -6.17
CA ALA A 136 -6.65 13.04 -7.53
C ALA A 136 -6.27 14.08 -8.60
N ASP A 137 -6.23 15.37 -8.24
CA ASP A 137 -5.95 16.50 -9.14
C ASP A 137 -4.64 17.22 -8.78
N MET A 138 -3.79 16.60 -7.94
CA MET A 138 -2.50 17.16 -7.56
C MET A 138 -1.48 16.98 -8.69
N GLY A 139 -1.01 18.11 -9.23
CA GLY A 139 0.17 18.13 -10.10
C GLY A 139 1.44 17.71 -9.34
N VAL A 140 2.44 17.24 -10.07
CA VAL A 140 3.64 16.62 -9.48
C VAL A 140 4.44 17.60 -8.59
N ASP A 141 4.46 18.89 -8.93
CA ASP A 141 5.09 19.94 -8.12
C ASP A 141 4.46 20.05 -6.71
N ASP A 142 3.14 19.94 -6.61
CA ASP A 142 2.44 20.02 -5.32
C ASP A 142 2.53 18.70 -4.56
N PHE A 143 2.61 17.57 -5.28
CA PHE A 143 2.93 16.26 -4.72
C PHE A 143 4.33 16.23 -4.10
N ASN A 144 5.32 16.80 -4.77
CA ASN A 144 6.70 16.89 -4.26
C ASN A 144 6.80 17.77 -3.02
N LYS A 145 6.09 18.91 -2.99
CA LYS A 145 5.96 19.75 -1.79
C LYS A 145 5.13 19.11 -0.67
N LEU A 146 4.34 18.08 -0.97
CA LEU A 146 3.60 17.30 0.03
C LEU A 146 4.49 16.21 0.64
N LEU A 147 5.34 15.58 -0.17
CA LEU A 147 6.29 14.56 0.27
C LEU A 147 7.49 15.13 1.02
N VAL A 148 7.77 16.43 0.92
CA VAL A 148 8.79 17.15 1.67
C VAL A 148 8.12 18.25 2.49
N ALA A 149 8.12 18.11 3.81
CA ALA A 149 7.61 19.14 4.70
C ALA A 149 8.45 20.43 4.61
N GLY A 150 7.90 21.54 5.10
CA GLY A 150 8.56 22.86 5.03
C GLY A 150 9.89 22.94 5.80
N ASP A 151 10.22 21.95 6.62
CA ASP A 151 11.50 21.78 7.32
C ASP A 151 12.47 20.82 6.59
N GLY A 152 12.09 20.29 5.43
CA GLY A 152 12.87 19.36 4.61
C GLY A 152 12.67 17.88 4.95
N LYS A 153 11.82 17.52 5.92
CA LYS A 153 11.57 16.11 6.27
C LYS A 153 10.62 15.42 5.28
N HIS A 154 10.87 14.14 5.00
CA HIS A 154 9.95 13.35 4.19
C HIS A 154 8.64 13.06 4.93
N LEU A 155 7.51 13.14 4.23
CA LEU A 155 6.20 12.80 4.77
C LEU A 155 6.16 11.35 5.28
N THR A 156 6.81 10.43 4.57
CA THR A 156 7.00 9.03 4.97
C THR A 156 7.78 8.93 6.29
N SER A 157 8.89 9.66 6.43
CA SER A 157 9.66 9.74 7.68
C SER A 157 8.88 10.38 8.82
N MET A 158 8.07 11.42 8.55
CA MET A 158 7.20 12.03 9.56
C MET A 158 6.14 11.05 10.07
N GLY A 159 5.52 10.29 9.15
CA GLY A 159 4.57 9.22 9.50
C GLY A 159 5.23 8.14 10.36
N GLN A 160 6.42 7.67 9.96
CA GLN A 160 7.20 6.68 10.70
C GLN A 160 7.62 7.19 12.09
N GLU A 161 8.14 8.41 12.20
CA GLU A 161 8.51 9.04 13.47
C GLU A 161 7.29 9.19 14.41
N ALA A 162 6.13 9.57 13.86
CA ALA A 162 4.88 9.68 14.61
C ALA A 162 4.44 8.32 15.17
N MET A 163 4.44 7.28 14.32
CA MET A 163 4.12 5.91 14.72
C MET A 163 5.12 5.38 15.77
N ALA A 164 6.43 5.59 15.55
CA ALA A 164 7.48 5.19 16.49
C ALA A 164 7.33 5.85 17.88
N THR A 165 6.98 7.14 17.91
CA THR A 165 6.77 7.88 19.17
C THR A 165 5.59 7.28 19.96
N ALA A 166 4.51 6.91 19.27
CA ALA A 166 3.29 6.37 19.88
C ALA A 166 3.51 5.01 20.57
N ILE A 167 4.42 4.17 20.07
CA ILE A 167 4.68 2.82 20.59
C ILE A 167 5.03 2.84 22.08
N SER A 168 5.82 3.82 22.55
CA SER A 168 6.19 3.90 23.98
C SER A 168 4.99 4.12 24.92
N SER A 169 3.98 4.85 24.44
CA SER A 169 2.73 5.05 25.18
C SER A 169 1.91 3.76 25.17
N VAL A 170 1.80 3.08 24.03
CA VAL A 170 1.13 1.76 23.94
C VAL A 170 1.80 0.73 24.85
N ASP A 171 3.13 0.68 24.89
CA ASP A 171 3.88 -0.20 25.80
C ASP A 171 3.50 0.03 27.26
N SER A 172 3.33 1.29 27.66
CA SER A 172 2.90 1.65 29.01
C SER A 172 1.47 1.20 29.29
N ALA A 173 0.54 1.45 28.37
CA ALA A 173 -0.85 0.99 28.49
C ALA A 173 -0.94 -0.55 28.60
N ILE A 174 -0.16 -1.28 27.79
CA ILE A 174 -0.05 -2.75 27.87
C ILE A 174 0.39 -3.18 29.26
N ILE A 175 1.44 -2.56 29.82
CA ILE A 175 1.94 -2.92 31.16
C ILE A 175 0.85 -2.74 32.22
N TYR A 176 0.16 -1.60 32.22
CA TYR A 176 -0.85 -1.30 33.22
C TYR A 176 -2.10 -2.17 33.08
N LEU A 177 -2.60 -2.37 31.86
CA LEU A 177 -3.73 -3.27 31.61
C LEU A 177 -3.39 -4.72 31.94
N LYS A 178 -2.14 -5.17 31.72
CA LYS A 178 -1.70 -6.52 32.15
C LYS A 178 -1.79 -6.71 33.65
N ASN A 179 -1.47 -5.69 34.43
CA ASN A 179 -1.58 -5.75 35.89
C ASN A 179 -3.05 -5.85 36.32
N ILE A 180 -3.92 -5.05 35.69
CA ILE A 180 -5.37 -5.06 35.93
C ILE A 180 -5.97 -6.43 35.58
N VAL A 181 -5.72 -6.93 34.36
CA VAL A 181 -6.20 -8.25 33.89
C VAL A 181 -5.60 -9.41 34.67
N GLY A 182 -4.44 -9.20 35.30
CA GLY A 182 -3.75 -10.18 36.15
C GLY A 182 -4.36 -10.34 37.54
N ASP A 183 -5.14 -9.36 38.02
CA ASP A 183 -5.94 -9.46 39.25
C ASP A 183 -7.33 -9.97 38.88
N ASP A 184 -7.58 -11.25 39.14
CA ASP A 184 -8.82 -11.96 38.81
C ASP A 184 -10.08 -11.44 39.54
N LYS A 185 -9.88 -10.56 40.51
CA LYS A 185 -10.94 -9.90 41.30
C LYS A 185 -10.98 -8.40 41.08
N PHE A 186 -10.23 -7.87 40.11
CA PHE A 186 -10.35 -6.47 39.76
C PHE A 186 -11.71 -6.19 39.14
N VAL A 187 -12.46 -5.29 39.77
CA VAL A 187 -13.78 -4.85 39.33
C VAL A 187 -13.85 -3.33 39.42
N CYS A 188 -14.27 -2.70 38.33
CA CYS A 188 -14.53 -1.26 38.25
C CYS A 188 -16.03 -1.02 38.04
N ASN A 189 -16.70 -0.51 39.07
CA ASN A 189 -18.11 -0.19 39.05
C ASN A 189 -18.33 1.32 38.86
N TYR A 190 -19.14 1.72 37.88
CA TYR A 190 -19.50 3.12 37.65
C TYR A 190 -21.00 3.26 37.34
N THR A 191 -21.61 4.41 37.62
CA THR A 191 -23.04 4.63 37.36
C THR A 191 -23.23 5.69 36.28
N LEU A 192 -24.02 5.36 35.27
CA LEU A 192 -24.40 6.24 34.17
C LEU A 192 -25.93 6.19 34.01
N ASP A 193 -26.57 7.37 34.00
CA ASP A 193 -28.02 7.52 33.79
C ASP A 193 -28.87 6.55 34.65
N ASP A 194 -28.54 6.49 35.95
CA ASP A 194 -29.15 5.64 36.99
C ASP A 194 -28.96 4.11 36.83
N ARG A 195 -28.11 3.66 35.90
CA ARG A 195 -27.66 2.26 35.77
C ARG A 195 -26.21 2.10 36.25
N THR A 196 -25.95 1.09 37.08
CA THR A 196 -24.59 0.69 37.45
C THR A 196 -24.05 -0.28 36.41
N PHE A 197 -22.82 -0.02 35.98
CA PHE A 197 -22.04 -0.83 35.06
C PHE A 197 -20.81 -1.36 35.77
N GLU A 198 -20.52 -2.63 35.53
CA GLU A 198 -19.35 -3.36 35.99
C GLU A 198 -18.41 -3.60 34.81
N LEU A 199 -17.12 -3.35 35.03
CA LEU A 199 -16.04 -3.71 34.11
C LEU A 199 -15.05 -4.57 34.86
N ASP A 200 -14.72 -5.71 34.30
CA ASP A 200 -13.78 -6.65 34.90
C ASP A 200 -12.87 -7.29 33.84
N ARG A 201 -12.39 -8.49 34.12
CA ARG A 201 -11.51 -9.23 33.22
C ARG A 201 -12.15 -9.52 31.86
N GLY A 202 -13.47 -9.67 31.79
CA GLY A 202 -14.26 -9.81 30.57
C GLY A 202 -14.04 -8.67 29.58
N GLU A 203 -13.97 -7.42 30.05
CA GLU A 203 -13.79 -6.24 29.21
C GLU A 203 -12.33 -5.81 29.09
N PHE A 204 -11.56 -5.89 30.19
CA PHE A 204 -10.19 -5.41 30.19
C PHE A 204 -9.22 -6.34 29.44
N ALA A 205 -9.50 -7.65 29.36
CA ALA A 205 -8.63 -8.56 28.60
C ALA A 205 -8.74 -8.34 27.07
N PRO A 206 -9.93 -8.22 26.45
CA PRO A 206 -10.07 -7.78 25.06
C PRO A 206 -9.50 -6.37 24.82
N THR A 207 -9.64 -5.46 25.78
CA THR A 207 -9.02 -4.12 25.72
C THR A 207 -7.49 -4.21 25.61
N LEU A 208 -6.88 -5.08 26.42
CA LEU A 208 -5.45 -5.35 26.37
C LEU A 208 -5.04 -6.00 25.04
N ALA A 209 -5.85 -6.92 24.50
CA ALA A 209 -5.61 -7.51 23.19
C ALA A 209 -5.56 -6.45 22.08
N ALA A 210 -6.49 -5.49 22.09
CA ALA A 210 -6.49 -4.35 21.17
C ALA A 210 -5.19 -3.54 21.23
N MET A 211 -4.61 -3.35 22.42
CA MET A 211 -3.32 -2.67 22.57
C MET A 211 -2.15 -3.44 21.93
N TYR A 212 -2.16 -4.77 22.03
CA TYR A 212 -1.16 -5.61 21.36
C TYR A 212 -1.28 -5.52 19.83
N VAL A 213 -2.50 -5.50 19.28
CA VAL A 213 -2.73 -5.28 17.84
C VAL A 213 -2.29 -3.88 17.41
N ALA A 214 -2.64 -2.85 18.19
CA ALA A 214 -2.20 -1.47 17.92
C ALA A 214 -0.67 -1.37 17.89
N LYS A 215 0.03 -2.01 18.84
CA LYS A 215 1.49 -2.08 18.86
C LYS A 215 2.04 -2.79 17.61
N ALA A 216 1.44 -3.89 17.17
CA ALA A 216 1.83 -4.60 15.97
C ALA A 216 1.73 -3.71 14.72
N ALA A 217 0.59 -3.02 14.54
CA ALA A 217 0.35 -2.13 13.41
C ALA A 217 1.31 -0.93 13.40
N LEU A 218 1.52 -0.28 14.55
CA LEU A 218 2.48 0.82 14.68
C LEU A 218 3.91 0.36 14.41
N THR A 219 4.29 -0.84 14.90
CA THR A 219 5.60 -1.43 14.64
C THR A 219 5.81 -1.68 13.15
N PHE A 220 4.81 -2.25 12.46
CA PHE A 220 4.86 -2.47 11.02
C PHE A 220 5.11 -1.14 10.28
N GLY A 221 4.25 -0.15 10.49
CA GLY A 221 4.35 1.13 9.79
C GLY A 221 5.61 1.94 10.12
N ALA A 222 6.14 1.86 11.34
CA ALA A 222 7.39 2.52 11.73
C ALA A 222 8.65 1.83 11.19
N SER A 223 8.56 0.56 10.79
CA SER A 223 9.72 -0.29 10.51
C SER A 223 10.13 -0.36 9.04
N ILE A 224 9.16 -0.27 8.12
CA ILE A 224 9.38 -0.48 6.68
C ILE A 224 9.86 0.82 6.05
N ASN A 225 10.94 0.74 5.29
CA ASN A 225 11.44 1.79 4.44
C ASN A 225 10.67 1.84 3.12
N ILE A 226 9.76 2.79 3.01
CA ILE A 226 9.02 3.12 1.78
C ILE A 226 9.52 4.42 1.14
N ASP A 227 10.74 4.85 1.49
CA ASP A 227 11.35 6.01 0.86
C ASP A 227 11.77 5.67 -0.57
N PHE A 228 11.17 6.37 -1.52
CA PHE A 228 11.45 6.28 -2.95
C PHE A 228 12.11 7.56 -3.48
N SER A 229 12.62 8.41 -2.58
CA SER A 229 13.43 9.57 -2.94
C SER A 229 14.77 9.15 -3.56
N ASP A 230 15.32 10.01 -4.41
CA ASP A 230 16.73 9.96 -4.79
C ASP A 230 17.49 10.89 -3.83
N ASN A 231 18.24 10.32 -2.88
CA ASN A 231 19.03 11.07 -1.90
C ASN A 231 18.23 12.15 -1.14
N GLY A 232 16.99 11.83 -0.76
CA GLY A 232 16.10 12.75 -0.07
C GLY A 232 15.50 13.84 -0.96
N LYS A 233 15.50 13.63 -2.28
CA LYS A 233 14.84 14.50 -3.24
C LYS A 233 13.90 13.72 -4.15
N TYR A 234 12.90 14.42 -4.65
CA TYR A 234 11.89 13.88 -5.55
C TYR A 234 11.94 14.55 -6.93
N ASP A 235 13.10 15.15 -7.26
CA ASP A 235 13.33 15.86 -8.52
C ASP A 235 13.04 14.96 -9.74
N TRP A 236 13.31 13.65 -9.62
CA TRP A 236 12.99 12.67 -10.65
C TRP A 236 11.50 12.60 -11.00
N MET A 237 10.59 12.92 -10.06
CA MET A 237 9.16 12.98 -10.37
C MET A 237 8.82 14.25 -11.16
N ASN A 238 9.48 15.39 -10.91
CA ASN A 238 9.33 16.56 -11.79
C ASN A 238 9.78 16.23 -13.21
N ASP A 239 10.84 15.42 -13.36
CA ASP A 239 11.27 14.94 -14.68
C ASP A 239 10.21 14.04 -15.33
N VAL A 240 9.46 13.24 -14.56
CA VAL A 240 8.30 12.46 -15.07
C VAL A 240 7.23 13.40 -15.62
N ASP A 241 6.85 14.42 -14.84
CA ASP A 241 5.79 15.37 -15.22
C ASP A 241 6.14 16.19 -16.47
N GLN A 242 7.41 16.61 -16.58
CA GLN A 242 7.86 17.50 -17.65
C GLN A 242 8.27 16.78 -18.94
N ASN A 243 8.57 15.48 -18.87
CA ASN A 243 9.13 14.72 -19.99
C ASN A 243 8.46 13.34 -20.18
N ASP A 244 7.24 13.17 -19.66
CA ASP A 244 6.46 11.93 -19.72
C ASP A 244 7.22 10.68 -19.24
N GLY A 245 8.18 10.86 -18.32
CA GLY A 245 8.99 9.76 -17.76
C GLY A 245 10.15 9.27 -18.64
N HIS A 246 10.31 9.79 -19.86
CA HIS A 246 11.36 9.37 -20.80
C HIS A 246 12.70 10.07 -20.55
N THR A 247 13.28 9.88 -19.36
CA THR A 247 14.59 10.45 -19.01
C THR A 247 15.53 9.43 -18.36
N PRO A 248 16.86 9.60 -18.51
CA PRO A 248 17.83 8.78 -17.79
C PRO A 248 17.67 8.82 -16.26
N THR A 249 17.24 9.96 -15.70
CA THR A 249 17.02 10.14 -14.27
C THR A 249 15.90 9.23 -13.77
N VAL A 250 14.75 9.27 -14.43
CA VAL A 250 13.57 8.46 -14.09
C VAL A 250 13.88 6.98 -14.24
N ALA A 251 14.49 6.60 -15.37
CA ALA A 251 14.89 5.22 -15.65
C ALA A 251 15.81 4.65 -14.56
N LYS A 252 16.84 5.41 -14.17
CA LYS A 252 17.77 5.02 -13.11
C LYS A 252 17.06 4.86 -11.77
N GLN A 253 16.12 5.74 -11.45
CA GLN A 253 15.40 5.67 -10.18
C GLN A 253 14.48 4.45 -10.12
N ILE A 254 13.72 4.17 -11.18
CA ILE A 254 12.87 2.97 -11.27
C ILE A 254 13.73 1.69 -11.16
N ALA A 255 14.85 1.64 -11.88
CA ALA A 255 15.81 0.55 -11.80
C ALA A 255 16.30 0.32 -10.36
N SER A 256 16.61 1.40 -9.64
CA SER A 256 17.12 1.33 -8.27
C SER A 256 16.14 0.70 -7.27
N PHE A 257 14.83 0.70 -7.54
CA PHE A 257 13.82 0.07 -6.67
C PHE A 257 13.80 -1.45 -6.83
N MET A 258 14.22 -1.98 -7.97
CA MET A 258 14.25 -3.42 -8.27
C MET A 258 15.59 -4.08 -7.94
N ASP A 259 16.64 -3.26 -7.74
CA ASP A 259 17.97 -3.75 -7.39
C ASP A 259 17.99 -4.45 -6.02
N LYS A 260 18.70 -5.57 -5.92
CA LYS A 260 18.89 -6.32 -4.66
C LYS A 260 19.54 -5.51 -3.53
N GLY A 261 20.24 -4.42 -3.86
CA GLY A 261 20.83 -3.50 -2.88
C GLY A 261 19.92 -2.34 -2.49
N SER A 262 18.69 -2.30 -3.01
CA SER A 262 17.75 -1.22 -2.76
C SER A 262 17.35 -1.19 -1.29
N SER A 263 17.27 0.01 -0.72
CA SER A 263 16.69 0.21 0.60
C SER A 263 15.16 0.25 0.55
N PHE A 264 14.56 0.36 -0.64
CA PHE A 264 13.12 0.35 -0.83
C PHE A 264 12.52 -1.02 -0.43
N SER A 265 11.43 -1.00 0.34
CA SER A 265 10.77 -2.18 0.94
C SER A 265 11.55 -2.92 2.05
N THR A 266 12.77 -2.46 2.38
CA THR A 266 13.54 -3.05 3.48
C THR A 266 12.99 -2.63 4.85
N VAL A 267 13.39 -3.34 5.91
CA VAL A 267 13.13 -2.96 7.30
C VAL A 267 14.39 -2.32 7.87
N TYR A 268 14.25 -1.14 8.47
CA TYR A 268 15.39 -0.47 9.12
C TYR A 268 16.04 -1.39 10.17
N ASP A 269 17.37 -1.43 10.20
CA ASP A 269 18.11 -2.35 11.07
C ASP A 269 17.72 -2.25 12.55
N SER A 270 17.46 -1.04 13.05
CA SER A 270 17.03 -0.79 14.43
C SER A 270 15.63 -1.33 14.75
N TRP A 271 14.83 -1.64 13.72
CA TRP A 271 13.46 -2.14 13.83
C TRP A 271 13.31 -3.63 13.50
N LYS A 272 14.31 -4.28 12.85
CA LYS A 272 14.23 -5.70 12.44
C LYS A 272 13.76 -6.63 13.56
N GLN A 273 14.28 -6.49 14.77
CA GLN A 273 13.86 -7.31 15.91
C GLN A 273 12.39 -7.07 16.32
N ARG A 274 11.93 -5.81 16.27
CA ARG A 274 10.54 -5.48 16.62
C ARG A 274 9.57 -5.96 15.54
N TYR A 275 9.94 -5.78 14.27
CA TYR A 275 9.19 -6.24 13.10
C TYR A 275 9.01 -7.76 13.11
N THR A 276 10.11 -8.51 13.27
CA THR A 276 10.07 -9.98 13.36
C THR A 276 9.28 -10.51 14.56
N ASN A 277 9.07 -9.68 15.60
CA ASN A 277 8.27 -10.02 16.78
C ASN A 277 6.76 -9.69 16.61
N ILE A 278 6.32 -9.09 15.50
CA ILE A 278 4.90 -8.81 15.26
C ILE A 278 4.00 -10.05 15.44
N PRO A 279 4.35 -11.26 14.94
CA PRO A 279 3.56 -12.46 15.20
C PRO A 279 3.32 -12.73 16.68
N ASN A 280 4.33 -12.54 17.55
CA ASN A 280 4.16 -12.75 18.99
C ASN A 280 3.24 -11.70 19.65
N LEU A 281 3.15 -10.49 19.08
CA LEU A 281 2.19 -9.49 19.53
C LEU A 281 0.76 -9.90 19.16
N LEU A 282 0.55 -10.41 17.95
CA LEU A 282 -0.75 -10.92 17.51
C LEU A 282 -1.17 -12.18 18.30
N ASP A 283 -0.22 -13.07 18.59
CA ASP A 283 -0.41 -14.22 19.48
C ASP A 283 -0.85 -13.78 20.88
N SER A 284 -0.16 -12.78 21.46
CA SER A 284 -0.56 -12.19 22.75
C SER A 284 -1.97 -11.58 22.68
N ALA A 285 -2.32 -10.90 21.58
CA ALA A 285 -3.66 -10.35 21.42
C ALA A 285 -4.72 -11.45 21.43
N ILE A 286 -4.53 -12.51 20.66
CA ILE A 286 -5.44 -13.66 20.63
C ILE A 286 -5.60 -14.26 22.03
N GLN A 287 -4.49 -14.49 22.73
CA GLN A 287 -4.50 -15.03 24.08
C GLN A 287 -5.35 -14.19 25.05
N TYR A 288 -5.28 -12.86 24.99
CA TYR A 288 -6.05 -12.01 25.90
C TYR A 288 -7.53 -11.91 25.51
N VAL A 289 -7.89 -12.04 24.23
CA VAL A 289 -9.31 -12.21 23.85
C VAL A 289 -9.84 -13.52 24.41
N GLU A 290 -9.09 -14.63 24.26
CA GLU A 290 -9.47 -15.93 24.84
C GLU A 290 -9.69 -15.83 26.36
N VAL A 291 -8.80 -15.11 27.08
CA VAL A 291 -8.93 -14.89 28.53
C VAL A 291 -10.24 -14.17 28.89
N GLY A 292 -10.61 -13.11 28.16
CA GLY A 292 -11.84 -12.36 28.43
C GLY A 292 -13.11 -13.18 28.14
N LEU A 293 -13.15 -13.84 26.98
CA LEU A 293 -14.29 -14.70 26.61
C LEU A 293 -14.44 -15.88 27.58
N GLN A 294 -13.33 -16.49 27.99
CA GLN A 294 -13.33 -17.59 28.96
C GLN A 294 -13.84 -17.11 30.32
N TYR A 295 -13.50 -15.89 30.74
CA TYR A 295 -14.01 -15.29 31.97
C TYR A 295 -15.54 -15.15 31.91
N GLY A 296 -16.10 -14.57 30.84
CA GLY A 296 -17.56 -14.44 30.69
C GLY A 296 -18.28 -15.80 30.66
N ILE A 297 -17.69 -16.83 30.05
CA ILE A 297 -18.23 -18.21 30.12
C ILE A 297 -18.22 -18.72 31.57
N GLU A 298 -17.15 -18.49 32.33
CA GLU A 298 -17.03 -18.93 33.71
C GLU A 298 -18.02 -18.23 34.63
N GLU A 299 -18.18 -16.93 34.46
CA GLU A 299 -19.13 -16.12 35.19
C GLU A 299 -20.59 -16.49 34.87
N SER A 300 -20.91 -16.81 33.62
CA SER A 300 -22.27 -17.26 33.25
C SER A 300 -22.76 -18.46 34.08
N LYS A 301 -21.84 -19.29 34.58
CA LYS A 301 -22.15 -20.48 35.39
C LYS A 301 -22.63 -20.12 36.79
N THR A 302 -22.36 -18.91 37.29
CA THR A 302 -22.87 -18.41 38.57
C THR A 302 -24.22 -17.70 38.45
N GLY A 303 -24.72 -17.52 37.23
CA GLY A 303 -26.05 -17.01 36.92
C GLY A 303 -26.12 -15.48 36.85
N LEU A 304 -27.32 -14.95 36.59
CA LEU A 304 -27.56 -13.51 36.35
C LEU A 304 -27.20 -12.58 37.52
N LEU A 305 -26.99 -13.10 38.73
CA LEU A 305 -26.68 -12.27 39.90
C LEU A 305 -25.27 -11.68 39.86
N THR A 306 -24.32 -12.37 39.23
CA THR A 306 -22.95 -11.86 39.07
C THR A 306 -22.86 -10.90 37.89
N GLN A 307 -23.63 -11.16 36.82
CA GLN A 307 -23.60 -10.39 35.58
C GLN A 307 -24.61 -9.21 35.52
N ALA A 308 -25.32 -8.92 36.62
CA ALA A 308 -26.45 -8.00 36.61
C ALA A 308 -26.06 -6.55 36.21
N ASN A 309 -24.80 -6.20 36.43
CA ASN A 309 -24.25 -4.88 36.12
C ASN A 309 -23.29 -4.92 34.91
N ASP A 310 -23.07 -6.07 34.27
CA ASP A 310 -22.12 -6.14 33.16
C ASP A 310 -22.61 -5.35 31.95
N LEU A 311 -21.68 -5.03 31.05
CA LEU A 311 -22.02 -4.41 29.77
C LEU A 311 -22.90 -5.31 28.90
N TYR A 312 -22.72 -6.63 29.00
CA TYR A 312 -23.50 -7.65 28.30
C TYR A 312 -23.61 -8.91 29.15
N VAL A 313 -24.72 -9.62 29.03
CA VAL A 313 -24.97 -10.86 29.79
C VAL A 313 -24.64 -12.09 28.94
N VAL A 314 -23.79 -12.97 29.46
CA VAL A 314 -23.47 -14.26 28.85
C VAL A 314 -24.35 -15.36 29.45
N GLY A 315 -25.00 -16.14 28.59
CA GLY A 315 -25.82 -17.26 29.02
C GLY A 315 -26.66 -17.87 27.90
N ASP A 316 -27.31 -18.99 28.18
CA ASP A 316 -28.14 -19.74 27.22
C ASP A 316 -29.65 -19.44 27.40
N ASP A 317 -30.00 -18.42 28.21
CA ASP A 317 -31.38 -18.05 28.53
C ASP A 317 -31.90 -16.85 27.72
N GLU A 318 -33.19 -16.54 27.85
CA GLU A 318 -33.84 -15.43 27.13
C GLU A 318 -33.34 -14.03 27.54
N MET A 319 -32.64 -13.93 28.68
CA MET A 319 -32.13 -12.67 29.23
C MET A 319 -30.65 -12.43 28.86
N SER A 320 -30.06 -13.36 28.12
CA SER A 320 -28.65 -13.33 27.71
C SER A 320 -28.50 -12.60 26.38
N ASP A 321 -27.54 -11.68 26.30
CA ASP A 321 -27.20 -10.96 25.06
C ASP A 321 -26.39 -11.85 24.11
N VAL A 322 -25.61 -12.78 24.67
CA VAL A 322 -24.77 -13.70 23.92
C VAL A 322 -24.67 -15.06 24.59
N SER A 323 -24.62 -16.13 23.78
CA SER A 323 -24.51 -17.48 24.32
C SER A 323 -23.09 -17.87 24.70
N ALA A 324 -22.94 -18.65 25.79
CA ALA A 324 -21.65 -19.22 26.17
C ALA A 324 -21.07 -20.11 25.06
N LYS A 325 -21.95 -20.72 24.24
CA LYS A 325 -21.54 -21.50 23.06
C LYS A 325 -20.94 -20.64 21.96
N ASP A 326 -21.44 -19.43 21.74
CA ASP A 326 -20.87 -18.53 20.73
C ASP A 326 -19.51 -17.98 21.19
N PHE A 327 -19.34 -17.72 22.48
CA PHE A 327 -18.02 -17.41 23.05
C PHE A 327 -17.04 -18.58 22.89
N GLN A 328 -17.47 -19.83 23.15
CA GLN A 328 -16.61 -20.99 22.92
C GLN A 328 -16.24 -21.16 21.44
N LYS A 329 -17.18 -20.96 20.51
CA LYS A 329 -16.87 -20.98 19.07
C LYS A 329 -15.86 -19.90 18.68
N ALA A 330 -15.95 -18.72 19.28
CA ALA A 330 -14.99 -17.64 19.06
C ALA A 330 -13.60 -18.03 19.58
N ILE A 331 -13.51 -18.60 20.79
CA ILE A 331 -12.26 -19.15 21.35
C ILE A 331 -11.68 -20.22 20.42
N ASP A 332 -12.47 -21.21 20.00
CA ASP A 332 -12.00 -22.29 19.12
C ASP A 332 -11.48 -21.74 17.78
N SER A 333 -12.14 -20.70 17.25
CA SER A 333 -11.71 -19.99 16.03
C SER A 333 -10.41 -19.23 16.25
N LEU A 334 -10.27 -18.54 17.38
CA LEU A 334 -9.07 -17.81 17.77
C LEU A 334 -7.87 -18.77 17.96
N GLU A 335 -8.06 -19.92 18.60
CA GLU A 335 -7.02 -20.94 18.73
C GLU A 335 -6.58 -21.47 17.36
N HIS A 336 -7.52 -21.66 16.45
CA HIS A 336 -7.23 -22.02 15.07
C HIS A 336 -6.35 -20.94 14.39
N TYR A 337 -6.73 -19.67 14.48
CA TYR A 337 -5.95 -18.57 13.90
C TYR A 337 -4.58 -18.40 14.56
N ARG A 338 -4.47 -18.56 15.87
CA ARG A 338 -3.20 -18.55 16.61
C ARG A 338 -2.26 -19.63 16.09
N LYS A 339 -2.75 -20.86 15.95
CA LYS A 339 -1.96 -21.96 15.37
C LYS A 339 -1.58 -21.65 13.92
N ALA A 340 -2.52 -21.12 13.14
CA ALA A 340 -2.31 -20.83 11.73
C ALA A 340 -1.35 -19.65 11.50
N LEU A 341 -1.23 -18.71 12.44
CA LEU A 341 -0.24 -17.64 12.41
C LEU A 341 1.20 -18.19 12.29
N HIS A 342 1.47 -19.32 12.95
CA HIS A 342 2.79 -19.95 12.99
C HIS A 342 2.95 -21.11 11.99
N THR A 343 1.87 -21.81 11.65
CA THR A 343 1.91 -23.01 10.78
C THR A 343 1.42 -22.77 9.35
N GLY A 344 0.72 -21.66 9.11
CA GLY A 344 0.11 -21.30 7.83
C GLY A 344 -1.42 -21.37 7.86
N VAL A 345 -2.07 -20.40 7.21
CA VAL A 345 -3.52 -20.37 6.96
C VAL A 345 -3.77 -20.78 5.52
N THR A 346 -4.62 -21.77 5.27
CA THR A 346 -5.08 -22.07 3.90
C THR A 346 -6.19 -21.10 3.50
N VAL A 347 -5.87 -20.22 2.56
CA VAL A 347 -6.81 -19.31 1.91
C VAL A 347 -7.34 -20.00 0.65
N THR A 348 -8.66 -19.93 0.44
CA THR A 348 -9.28 -20.35 -0.82
C THR A 348 -9.49 -19.10 -1.67
N LEU A 349 -8.90 -19.08 -2.86
CA LEU A 349 -9.00 -18.00 -3.84
C LEU A 349 -10.36 -18.07 -4.57
N PRO A 350 -10.80 -16.99 -5.26
CA PRO A 350 -12.13 -16.89 -5.85
C PRO A 350 -12.55 -18.04 -6.77
N ALA A 351 -11.64 -18.54 -7.62
CA ALA A 351 -11.91 -19.68 -8.51
C ALA A 351 -11.70 -21.05 -7.83
N GLY A 352 -11.42 -21.07 -6.53
CA GLY A 352 -11.36 -22.27 -5.69
C GLY A 352 -9.96 -22.84 -5.46
N SER A 353 -8.91 -22.23 -6.02
CA SER A 353 -7.53 -22.64 -5.72
C SER A 353 -7.22 -22.43 -4.25
N LYS A 354 -6.42 -23.30 -3.66
CA LYS A 354 -6.05 -23.22 -2.24
C LYS A 354 -4.58 -22.87 -2.10
N VAL A 355 -4.30 -21.83 -1.34
CA VAL A 355 -2.94 -21.36 -1.05
C VAL A 355 -2.75 -21.31 0.46
N THR A 356 -1.73 -21.97 0.97
CA THR A 356 -1.33 -21.84 2.37
C THR A 356 -0.39 -20.66 2.50
N VAL A 357 -0.68 -19.75 3.44
CA VAL A 357 0.10 -18.54 3.72
C VAL A 357 0.60 -18.56 5.16
N ASN A 358 1.91 -18.56 5.36
CA ASN A 358 2.54 -18.40 6.66
C ASN A 358 2.86 -16.93 6.92
N ILE A 359 1.97 -16.28 7.66
CA ILE A 359 2.07 -14.86 8.00
C ILE A 359 3.34 -14.58 8.84
N ALA A 360 3.73 -15.48 9.74
CA ALA A 360 4.95 -15.28 10.53
C ALA A 360 6.21 -15.25 9.67
N LYS A 361 6.25 -15.99 8.56
CA LYS A 361 7.35 -15.94 7.60
C LYS A 361 7.44 -14.61 6.85
N PHE A 362 6.31 -13.94 6.62
CA PHE A 362 6.30 -12.62 5.98
C PHE A 362 7.05 -11.59 6.82
N PHE A 363 6.85 -11.64 8.14
CA PHE A 363 7.57 -10.77 9.08
C PHE A 363 9.07 -11.15 9.28
N GLN A 364 9.56 -12.20 8.63
CA GLN A 364 10.99 -12.52 8.56
C GLN A 364 11.68 -11.89 7.35
N ILE A 365 10.91 -11.35 6.40
CA ILE A 365 11.45 -10.67 5.23
C ILE A 365 11.79 -9.23 5.64
N THR A 366 13.08 -8.98 5.89
CA THR A 366 13.58 -7.67 6.35
C THR A 366 14.47 -6.96 5.35
N ASP A 367 15.02 -7.68 4.36
CA ASP A 367 16.01 -7.13 3.44
C ASP A 367 15.40 -6.78 2.07
N GLY A 368 14.07 -6.57 2.04
CA GLY A 368 13.32 -6.20 0.84
C GLY A 368 12.71 -7.40 0.12
N TRP A 369 11.92 -7.12 -0.93
CA TRP A 369 11.26 -8.13 -1.75
C TRP A 369 11.98 -8.44 -3.07
N GLN A 370 13.01 -7.67 -3.39
CA GLN A 370 13.75 -7.74 -4.65
C GLN A 370 14.41 -9.10 -4.87
N ASP A 371 14.78 -9.79 -3.79
CA ASP A 371 15.34 -11.14 -3.84
C ASP A 371 14.35 -12.21 -4.31
N TYR A 372 13.05 -11.92 -4.34
CA TYR A 372 12.01 -12.84 -4.76
C TYR A 372 11.37 -12.49 -6.10
N LEU A 373 11.76 -11.36 -6.71
CA LEU A 373 11.37 -11.04 -8.08
C LEU A 373 11.91 -12.11 -9.05
N PRO A 374 11.26 -12.33 -10.21
CA PRO A 374 11.83 -13.18 -11.24
C PRO A 374 13.28 -12.78 -11.56
N TYR A 375 14.09 -13.75 -11.95
CA TYR A 375 15.43 -13.45 -12.44
C TYR A 375 15.33 -12.52 -13.66
N HIS A 376 15.92 -11.33 -13.53
CA HIS A 376 15.89 -10.31 -14.56
C HIS A 376 17.20 -9.51 -14.57
N LYS A 377 17.42 -8.81 -15.68
CA LYS A 377 18.48 -7.80 -15.83
C LYS A 377 17.91 -6.59 -16.52
N LEU A 378 18.18 -5.42 -15.96
CA LEU A 378 17.78 -4.13 -16.50
C LEU A 378 18.78 -3.71 -17.58
N TYR A 379 18.25 -3.14 -18.66
CA TYR A 379 19.08 -2.49 -19.68
C TYR A 379 19.41 -1.06 -19.26
N ASP A 380 20.60 -0.59 -19.66
CA ASP A 380 20.93 0.84 -19.57
C ASP A 380 19.93 1.67 -20.38
N TYR A 381 19.58 2.88 -19.92
CA TYR A 381 18.61 3.75 -20.59
C TYR A 381 18.93 3.99 -22.07
N SER A 382 20.22 4.04 -22.44
CA SER A 382 20.65 4.20 -23.83
C SER A 382 20.23 3.06 -24.76
N GLU A 383 19.83 1.90 -24.21
CA GLU A 383 19.42 0.72 -24.96
C GLU A 383 17.90 0.52 -24.99
N TRP A 384 17.11 1.29 -24.23
CA TRP A 384 15.66 1.10 -24.09
C TRP A 384 14.91 1.22 -25.41
N TYR A 385 15.36 2.06 -26.32
CA TYR A 385 14.73 2.26 -27.64
C TYR A 385 15.35 1.39 -28.75
N THR A 386 16.30 0.52 -28.39
CA THR A 386 16.89 -0.42 -29.34
C THR A 386 16.05 -1.71 -29.39
N PRO A 387 15.55 -2.11 -30.57
CA PRO A 387 14.80 -3.36 -30.69
C PRO A 387 15.71 -4.58 -30.48
N VAL A 388 15.33 -5.49 -29.59
CA VAL A 388 16.10 -6.72 -29.32
C VAL A 388 15.34 -8.02 -29.57
N ASP A 389 14.02 -8.05 -29.38
CA ASP A 389 13.13 -9.20 -29.66
C ASP A 389 11.72 -8.67 -30.00
N GLY A 390 10.81 -9.53 -30.47
CA GLY A 390 9.40 -9.14 -30.68
C GLY A 390 9.16 -8.19 -31.86
N PHE A 391 10.03 -8.24 -32.88
CA PHE A 391 9.99 -7.37 -34.04
C PHE A 391 10.37 -8.11 -35.33
N TYR A 392 10.11 -7.49 -36.47
CA TYR A 392 10.52 -7.95 -37.79
C TYR A 392 11.02 -6.79 -38.65
N TRP A 393 11.77 -7.14 -39.69
CA TRP A 393 12.24 -6.20 -40.70
C TRP A 393 11.24 -6.13 -41.84
N THR A 394 10.74 -4.93 -42.14
CA THR A 394 9.81 -4.69 -43.24
C THR A 394 10.21 -3.47 -44.06
N THR A 395 9.80 -3.44 -45.32
CA THR A 395 10.03 -2.28 -46.20
C THR A 395 9.08 -1.12 -45.90
N GLN A 396 8.03 -1.35 -45.10
CA GLN A 396 7.06 -0.35 -44.72
C GLN A 396 7.51 0.43 -43.49
N LEU A 397 7.18 1.72 -43.45
CA LEU A 397 7.41 2.58 -42.30
C LEU A 397 6.07 2.78 -41.57
N TYR A 398 5.80 1.94 -40.57
CA TYR A 398 4.55 1.95 -39.79
C TYR A 398 4.64 2.87 -38.55
N GLY A 399 3.48 3.20 -37.96
CA GLY A 399 3.35 3.87 -36.65
C GLY A 399 4.22 3.24 -35.57
N ASP A 400 3.92 1.99 -35.25
CA ASP A 400 4.66 1.14 -34.30
C ASP A 400 5.98 0.56 -34.87
N SER A 401 6.58 1.24 -35.86
CA SER A 401 7.99 1.04 -36.16
C SER A 401 8.85 1.69 -35.09
N HIS A 402 9.97 1.05 -34.72
CA HIS A 402 10.93 1.66 -33.79
C HIS A 402 11.52 2.98 -34.33
N ALA A 403 11.33 3.26 -35.63
CA ALA A 403 11.74 4.50 -36.27
C ALA A 403 10.95 5.73 -35.79
N GLU A 404 9.69 5.56 -35.36
CA GLU A 404 8.85 6.67 -34.89
C GLU A 404 9.51 7.44 -33.75
N TYR A 405 10.05 6.72 -32.76
CA TYR A 405 10.74 7.34 -31.63
C TYR A 405 11.97 8.16 -32.07
N GLU A 406 12.84 7.60 -32.92
CA GLU A 406 14.02 8.33 -33.40
C GLU A 406 13.65 9.55 -34.26
N ILE A 407 12.57 9.45 -35.05
CA ILE A 407 12.02 10.58 -35.80
C ILE A 407 11.51 11.66 -34.85
N ASN A 408 10.69 11.28 -33.86
CA ASN A 408 10.14 12.18 -32.85
C ASN A 408 11.25 12.94 -32.11
N GLU A 409 12.26 12.23 -31.61
CA GLU A 409 13.39 12.83 -30.91
C GLU A 409 14.19 13.78 -31.80
N ALA A 410 14.41 13.41 -33.07
CA ALA A 410 15.16 14.25 -34.00
C ALA A 410 14.36 15.49 -34.43
N VAL A 411 13.06 15.36 -34.72
CA VAL A 411 12.19 16.49 -35.09
C VAL A 411 12.01 17.43 -33.90
N ARG A 412 11.72 16.91 -32.69
CA ARG A 412 11.64 17.70 -31.44
C ARG A 412 12.90 18.54 -31.25
N LYS A 413 14.09 17.93 -31.36
CA LYS A 413 15.38 18.63 -31.24
C LYS A 413 15.60 19.69 -32.32
N GLN A 414 15.04 19.53 -33.51
CA GLN A 414 15.12 20.56 -34.54
C GLN A 414 14.24 21.77 -34.21
N ILE A 415 13.01 21.55 -33.78
CA ILE A 415 12.07 22.63 -33.42
C ILE A 415 12.56 23.38 -32.17
N ALA A 416 13.02 22.65 -31.16
CA ALA A 416 13.54 23.19 -29.90
C ALA A 416 14.77 24.12 -30.06
N LYS A 417 15.44 24.13 -31.22
CA LYS A 417 16.50 25.11 -31.53
C LYS A 417 15.97 26.53 -31.74
N SER A 418 14.69 26.66 -32.04
CA SER A 418 14.06 27.91 -32.48
C SER A 418 12.87 28.34 -31.61
N ALA A 419 12.34 27.45 -30.78
CA ALA A 419 11.19 27.68 -29.92
C ALA A 419 11.33 26.91 -28.61
N ASN A 420 10.72 27.44 -27.54
CA ASN A 420 10.52 26.69 -26.30
C ASN A 420 9.23 25.89 -26.43
N LEU A 421 9.33 24.57 -26.27
CA LEU A 421 8.21 23.65 -26.39
C LEU A 421 7.60 23.41 -25.02
N ASP A 422 6.28 23.60 -24.92
CA ASP A 422 5.49 23.16 -23.76
C ASP A 422 5.03 21.71 -23.94
N TYR A 423 4.72 21.31 -25.19
CA TYR A 423 4.32 19.95 -25.55
C TYR A 423 4.83 19.59 -26.95
N PHE A 424 5.18 18.32 -27.14
CA PHE A 424 5.52 17.77 -28.45
C PHE A 424 5.14 16.29 -28.51
N TYR A 425 4.39 15.91 -29.53
CA TYR A 425 4.13 14.52 -29.85
C TYR A 425 4.06 14.34 -31.36
N GLY A 426 4.64 13.27 -31.88
CA GLY A 426 4.64 12.98 -33.31
C GLY A 426 4.22 11.55 -33.59
N TYR A 427 3.56 11.35 -34.73
CA TYR A 427 2.99 10.07 -35.11
C TYR A 427 3.13 9.79 -36.60
N LEU A 428 3.41 8.53 -36.94
CA LEU A 428 3.49 8.02 -38.30
C LEU A 428 2.18 7.36 -38.72
N TYR A 429 1.53 7.93 -39.74
CA TYR A 429 0.41 7.31 -40.44
C TYR A 429 0.89 6.58 -41.69
N SER A 430 0.53 5.30 -41.79
CA SER A 430 0.80 4.46 -42.97
C SER A 430 -0.30 4.54 -44.05
N ASN A 431 -1.38 5.31 -43.80
CA ASN A 431 -2.62 5.22 -44.57
C ASN A 431 -2.60 5.90 -45.96
N ARG A 432 -1.59 6.71 -46.29
CA ARG A 432 -1.53 7.45 -47.57
C ARG A 432 -0.76 6.77 -48.69
N SER A 433 0.13 5.81 -48.41
CA SER A 433 0.96 5.18 -49.44
C SER A 433 1.46 3.81 -49.00
N TYR A 434 1.03 2.73 -49.66
CA TYR A 434 1.61 1.39 -49.50
C TYR A 434 3.00 1.26 -50.14
N VAL A 435 3.62 2.37 -50.54
CA VAL A 435 4.95 2.38 -51.17
C VAL A 435 6.01 2.21 -50.09
N ALA A 436 6.90 1.26 -50.31
CA ALA A 436 8.03 0.98 -49.44
C ALA A 436 8.83 2.26 -49.10
N GLY A 437 9.13 2.43 -47.81
CA GLY A 437 9.89 3.57 -47.30
C GLY A 437 9.17 4.91 -47.35
N THR A 438 7.83 4.94 -47.46
CA THR A 438 7.04 6.17 -47.40
C THR A 438 6.01 6.13 -46.28
N ALA A 439 5.74 7.27 -45.67
CA ALA A 439 4.74 7.45 -44.61
C ALA A 439 4.28 8.91 -44.56
N GLU A 440 3.17 9.19 -43.88
CA GLU A 440 2.82 10.52 -43.42
C GLU A 440 3.28 10.66 -41.96
N TYR A 441 4.00 11.71 -41.62
CA TYR A 441 4.43 12.03 -40.26
C TYR A 441 3.77 13.31 -39.82
N CYS A 442 3.05 13.29 -38.71
CA CYS A 442 2.38 14.45 -38.18
C CYS A 442 2.94 14.83 -36.82
N ALA A 443 3.24 16.10 -36.63
CA ALA A 443 3.75 16.67 -35.39
C ALA A 443 2.69 17.57 -34.76
N ASP A 444 2.36 17.24 -33.52
CA ASP A 444 1.58 18.04 -32.58
C ASP A 444 2.55 18.81 -31.67
N VAL A 445 2.45 20.14 -31.66
CA VAL A 445 3.42 21.02 -30.99
C VAL A 445 2.70 22.16 -30.27
N GLU A 446 2.95 22.31 -28.98
CA GLU A 446 2.59 23.51 -28.24
C GLU A 446 3.85 24.33 -27.94
N ILE A 447 3.86 25.58 -28.41
CA ILE A 447 4.98 26.50 -28.21
C ILE A 447 4.60 27.53 -27.15
N TYR A 448 5.48 27.70 -26.17
CA TYR A 448 5.29 28.65 -25.07
C TYR A 448 4.94 30.05 -25.58
N GLY A 449 3.76 30.53 -25.18
CA GLY A 449 3.24 31.86 -25.54
C GLY A 449 2.82 32.04 -27.01
N SER A 450 2.93 31.00 -27.84
CA SER A 450 2.52 31.02 -29.26
C SER A 450 1.34 30.08 -29.56
N GLY A 451 1.04 29.17 -28.63
CA GLY A 451 -0.10 28.26 -28.69
C GLY A 451 0.18 27.00 -29.51
N TYR A 452 -0.89 26.24 -29.72
CA TYR A 452 -0.91 24.94 -30.37
C TYR A 452 -0.77 25.01 -31.91
N SER A 453 0.03 24.10 -32.47
CA SER A 453 0.24 23.88 -33.90
C SER A 453 0.24 22.38 -34.19
N TYR A 454 -0.39 22.00 -35.30
CA TYR A 454 -0.42 20.63 -35.80
C TYR A 454 -0.06 20.66 -37.28
N LYS A 455 0.95 19.88 -37.69
CA LYS A 455 1.41 19.84 -39.08
C LYS A 455 1.87 18.45 -39.51
N CYS A 456 1.46 18.05 -40.71
CA CYS A 456 1.85 16.78 -41.34
C CYS A 456 2.86 16.98 -42.47
N PHE A 457 3.68 15.94 -42.67
CA PHE A 457 4.72 15.89 -43.67
C PHE A 457 4.69 14.53 -44.37
N TYR A 458 4.88 14.53 -45.68
CA TYR A 458 5.16 13.32 -46.42
C TYR A 458 6.62 12.92 -46.22
N VAL A 459 6.85 11.70 -45.74
CA VAL A 459 8.18 11.14 -45.46
C VAL A 459 8.58 10.17 -46.56
N THR A 460 9.79 10.32 -47.07
CA THR A 460 10.40 9.37 -48.02
C THR A 460 11.77 8.93 -47.53
N ALA A 461 12.03 7.62 -47.56
CA ALA A 461 13.30 7.02 -47.21
C ALA A 461 14.17 6.79 -48.45
N ASN A 462 15.41 7.29 -48.41
CA ASN A 462 16.47 6.93 -49.35
C ASN A 462 17.60 6.23 -48.58
N GLY A 463 17.62 4.90 -48.64
CA GLY A 463 18.35 4.11 -47.65
C GLY A 463 17.78 4.39 -46.26
N CYS A 464 18.63 4.63 -45.27
CA CYS A 464 18.20 4.96 -43.90
C CYS A 464 18.10 6.46 -43.61
N THR A 465 18.15 7.30 -44.64
CA THR A 465 17.93 8.75 -44.52
C THR A 465 16.51 9.08 -44.96
N LEU A 466 15.75 9.69 -44.05
CA LEU A 466 14.40 10.17 -44.24
C LEU A 466 14.42 11.64 -44.66
N THR A 467 13.62 11.99 -45.66
CA THR A 467 13.36 13.37 -46.10
C THR A 467 11.89 13.70 -45.93
N PHE A 468 11.60 14.95 -45.59
CA PHE A 468 10.27 15.44 -45.28
C PHE A 468 9.85 16.47 -46.34
N GLU A 469 8.62 16.34 -46.83
CA GLU A 469 7.98 17.29 -47.73
C GLU A 469 6.66 17.73 -47.08
N ASP A 470 6.25 18.98 -47.26
CA ASP A 470 4.98 19.46 -46.70
C ASP A 470 3.81 18.67 -47.32
N ASP A 471 2.90 18.17 -46.48
CA ASP A 471 1.67 17.54 -46.95
C ASP A 471 0.59 18.63 -47.13
N ASP A 472 0.11 18.82 -48.36
CA ASP A 472 -0.74 19.96 -48.77
C ASP A 472 -2.16 19.94 -48.18
N ASP A 473 -2.58 18.92 -47.41
CA ASP A 473 -4.00 18.57 -47.32
C ASP A 473 -4.59 18.32 -45.90
N TYR A 474 -4.19 19.05 -44.85
CA TYR A 474 -4.85 18.93 -43.54
C TYR A 474 -5.28 20.24 -42.85
N TYR A 475 -6.45 20.18 -42.21
CA TYR A 475 -7.22 21.29 -41.64
C TYR A 475 -6.41 22.24 -40.73
N GLY A 476 -6.44 23.54 -41.05
CA GLY A 476 -6.17 24.60 -40.08
C GLY A 476 -4.69 24.82 -39.73
N ASP A 477 -3.79 24.46 -40.63
CA ASP A 477 -2.34 24.55 -40.49
C ASP A 477 -1.89 25.93 -39.96
N ARG A 478 -1.42 25.95 -38.70
CA ARG A 478 -0.83 27.15 -38.09
C ARG A 478 0.68 27.06 -38.23
N THR A 479 1.22 27.93 -39.07
CA THR A 479 2.53 27.90 -39.74
C THR A 479 3.78 28.06 -38.86
N VAL A 480 3.82 27.54 -37.63
CA VAL A 480 5.01 27.68 -36.77
C VAL A 480 6.02 26.53 -36.97
N VAL A 481 5.55 25.34 -37.34
CA VAL A 481 6.42 24.19 -37.61
C VAL A 481 6.88 24.20 -39.06
N THR A 482 8.19 24.34 -39.28
CA THR A 482 8.83 24.25 -40.60
C THR A 482 9.16 22.80 -40.95
N THR A 483 9.24 22.49 -42.25
CA THR A 483 9.68 21.18 -42.75
C THR A 483 11.00 20.74 -42.10
N PRO A 484 11.04 19.57 -41.45
CA PRO A 484 12.25 19.06 -40.82
C PRO A 484 13.37 18.83 -41.83
N ALA A 485 14.62 19.09 -41.41
CA ALA A 485 15.80 18.67 -42.14
C ALA A 485 15.91 17.13 -42.16
N PRO A 486 16.60 16.54 -43.16
CA PRO A 486 16.72 15.09 -43.28
C PRO A 486 17.27 14.41 -42.01
N ILE A 487 16.69 13.27 -41.66
CA ILE A 487 17.04 12.48 -40.47
C ILE A 487 17.63 11.15 -40.92
N THR A 488 18.75 10.72 -40.33
CA THR A 488 19.33 9.40 -40.60
C THR A 488 19.08 8.50 -39.40
N LEU A 489 18.36 7.41 -39.63
CA LEU A 489 18.01 6.41 -38.61
C LEU A 489 19.22 5.56 -38.23
N SER A 490 19.24 5.07 -36.98
CA SER A 490 20.28 4.18 -36.50
C SER A 490 20.26 2.81 -37.19
N PRO A 491 21.42 2.12 -37.31
CA PRO A 491 21.49 0.78 -37.90
C PRO A 491 20.66 -0.29 -37.19
N SER A 492 20.35 -0.09 -35.91
CA SER A 492 19.48 -0.96 -35.11
C SER A 492 18.01 -0.86 -35.51
N ILE A 493 17.61 0.24 -36.15
CA ILE A 493 16.22 0.54 -36.49
C ILE A 493 16.00 0.55 -38.00
N CYS A 494 17.02 0.88 -38.79
CA CYS A 494 17.00 0.80 -40.24
C CYS A 494 18.26 0.13 -40.79
N GLN A 495 18.07 -0.74 -41.77
CA GLN A 495 19.16 -1.31 -42.56
C GLN A 495 18.82 -1.33 -44.05
N VAL A 496 19.83 -1.40 -44.92
CA VAL A 496 19.63 -1.51 -46.37
C VAL A 496 19.99 -2.92 -46.81
N GLN A 497 19.01 -3.64 -47.36
CA GLN A 497 19.21 -4.98 -47.93
C GLN A 497 18.85 -4.96 -49.41
N ASN A 498 19.80 -5.36 -50.27
CA ASN A 498 19.65 -5.35 -51.73
C ASN A 498 19.22 -3.99 -52.32
N GLY A 499 19.66 -2.89 -51.70
CA GLY A 499 19.30 -1.52 -52.12
C GLY A 499 17.92 -1.04 -51.66
N VAL A 500 17.19 -1.86 -50.88
CA VAL A 500 15.88 -1.51 -50.31
C VAL A 500 16.04 -1.24 -48.81
N PRO A 501 15.51 -0.13 -48.27
CA PRO A 501 15.50 0.10 -46.83
C PRO A 501 14.51 -0.84 -46.13
N LEU A 502 14.94 -1.37 -44.99
CA LEU A 502 14.15 -2.18 -44.08
C LEU A 502 14.14 -1.50 -42.71
N PHE A 503 12.98 -1.48 -42.08
CA PHE A 503 12.73 -0.86 -40.79
C PHE A 503 12.34 -1.93 -39.76
N ALA A 504 12.90 -1.83 -38.56
CA ALA A 504 12.50 -2.66 -37.43
C ALA A 504 11.11 -2.24 -36.96
N THR A 505 10.14 -3.15 -37.06
CA THR A 505 8.75 -2.94 -36.67
C THR A 505 8.35 -3.99 -35.64
N ALA A 506 7.75 -3.54 -34.54
CA ALA A 506 7.20 -4.43 -33.52
C ALA A 506 6.13 -5.36 -34.11
N TYR A 507 5.90 -6.53 -33.49
CA TYR A 507 4.82 -7.40 -33.94
C TYR A 507 3.44 -6.81 -33.67
N ASP A 508 3.28 -6.08 -32.57
CA ASP A 508 2.04 -5.39 -32.19
C ASP A 508 2.33 -3.91 -31.95
N ASP A 509 2.76 -3.56 -30.74
CA ASP A 509 3.03 -2.19 -30.32
C ASP A 509 4.51 -1.94 -30.02
N PHE A 510 4.91 -0.67 -30.11
CA PHE A 510 6.21 -0.24 -29.63
C PHE A 510 6.28 -0.41 -28.10
N VAL A 511 7.23 -1.21 -27.65
CA VAL A 511 7.53 -1.43 -26.22
C VAL A 511 8.98 -1.07 -25.97
N GLU A 512 9.26 -0.36 -24.88
CA GLU A 512 10.64 -0.07 -24.48
C GLU A 512 11.33 -1.32 -23.94
N ASN A 513 12.60 -1.51 -24.32
CA ASN A 513 13.43 -2.62 -23.87
C ASN A 513 14.02 -2.34 -22.49
N VAL A 514 13.16 -2.23 -21.46
CA VAL A 514 13.58 -1.86 -20.10
C VAL A 514 14.39 -2.97 -19.42
N PHE A 515 13.99 -4.23 -19.62
CA PHE A 515 14.65 -5.38 -19.00
C PHE A 515 14.44 -6.67 -19.81
N TYR A 516 15.18 -7.71 -19.41
CA TYR A 516 14.95 -9.07 -19.86
C TYR A 516 14.96 -10.05 -18.70
N PHE A 517 14.19 -11.13 -18.83
CA PHE A 517 14.21 -12.25 -17.91
C PHE A 517 15.43 -13.13 -18.18
N THR A 518 15.89 -13.80 -17.13
CA THR A 518 16.95 -14.80 -17.24
C THR A 518 16.55 -16.12 -16.57
N ASP A 519 17.28 -17.19 -16.88
CA ASP A 519 17.29 -18.38 -16.04
C ASP A 519 18.17 -18.16 -14.79
N ALA A 520 18.24 -19.18 -13.92
CA ALA A 520 19.07 -19.14 -12.72
C ALA A 520 20.59 -19.09 -13.01
N MET A 521 21.02 -19.41 -14.23
CA MET A 521 22.42 -19.29 -14.67
C MET A 521 22.71 -17.89 -15.26
N GLY A 522 21.71 -17.03 -15.36
CA GLY A 522 21.81 -15.68 -15.91
C GLY A 522 21.77 -15.62 -17.43
N ASN A 523 21.38 -16.70 -18.11
CA ASN A 523 21.14 -16.72 -19.56
C ASN A 523 19.82 -16.02 -19.85
N LYS A 524 19.81 -15.11 -20.85
CA LYS A 524 18.60 -14.43 -21.32
C LYS A 524 17.56 -15.46 -21.78
N THR A 525 16.34 -15.33 -21.30
CA THR A 525 15.21 -16.17 -21.72
C THR A 525 14.31 -15.42 -22.69
N ILE A 526 13.85 -14.22 -22.32
CA ILE A 526 13.05 -13.32 -23.18
C ILE A 526 13.19 -11.87 -22.71
N SER A 527 13.23 -10.90 -23.62
CA SER A 527 13.10 -9.48 -23.24
C SER A 527 11.65 -9.11 -22.94
N ILE A 528 11.42 -7.99 -22.25
CA ILE A 528 10.05 -7.47 -22.07
C ILE A 528 9.37 -7.16 -23.41
N GLN A 529 10.12 -6.61 -24.38
CA GLN A 529 9.64 -6.42 -25.76
C GLN A 529 9.15 -7.72 -26.38
N GLY A 530 9.97 -8.78 -26.31
CA GLY A 530 9.63 -10.08 -26.89
C GLY A 530 8.45 -10.75 -26.20
N LEU A 531 8.25 -10.50 -24.91
CA LEU A 531 7.13 -11.06 -24.14
C LEU A 531 5.82 -10.34 -24.46
N VAL A 532 5.81 -9.00 -24.49
CA VAL A 532 4.60 -8.20 -24.72
C VAL A 532 4.15 -8.29 -26.18
N ASN A 533 5.08 -8.28 -27.13
CA ASN A 533 4.75 -8.35 -28.56
C ASN A 533 4.34 -9.76 -29.04
N GLY A 534 4.17 -10.71 -28.12
CA GLY A 534 3.72 -12.06 -28.42
C GLY A 534 4.69 -12.89 -29.26
N LYS A 535 4.15 -13.98 -29.82
CA LYS A 535 4.86 -14.92 -30.70
C LYS A 535 4.27 -14.87 -32.11
N VAL A 536 5.14 -14.97 -33.10
CA VAL A 536 4.78 -15.04 -34.51
C VAL A 536 5.38 -16.31 -35.10
N ASP A 537 4.57 -17.10 -35.79
CA ASP A 537 5.07 -18.25 -36.55
C ASP A 537 5.57 -17.83 -37.95
N GLU A 538 6.42 -18.67 -38.54
CA GLU A 538 7.04 -18.39 -39.84
C GLU A 538 6.02 -18.15 -40.96
N PHE A 539 4.86 -18.82 -40.91
CA PHE A 539 3.83 -18.70 -41.93
C PHE A 539 3.15 -17.33 -41.85
N ARG A 540 2.75 -16.88 -40.65
CA ARG A 540 2.18 -15.55 -40.42
C ARG A 540 3.14 -14.44 -40.81
N LEU A 541 4.42 -14.58 -40.45
CA LEU A 541 5.44 -13.60 -40.81
C LEU A 541 5.63 -13.53 -42.34
N ALA A 542 5.75 -14.68 -43.00
CA ALA A 542 5.91 -14.74 -44.45
C ALA A 542 4.70 -14.14 -45.18
N ASP A 543 3.48 -14.43 -44.73
CA ASP A 543 2.26 -13.89 -45.30
C ASP A 543 2.13 -12.38 -45.08
N ALA A 544 2.51 -11.87 -43.90
CA ALA A 544 2.55 -10.44 -43.61
C ALA A 544 3.52 -9.69 -44.54
N LEU A 545 4.74 -10.23 -44.70
CA LEU A 545 5.76 -9.67 -45.59
C LEU A 545 5.36 -9.73 -47.06
N GLN A 546 4.76 -10.84 -47.51
CA GLN A 546 4.33 -11.00 -48.91
C GLN A 546 3.17 -10.06 -49.28
N ASN A 547 2.22 -9.87 -48.37
CA ASN A 547 1.05 -9.04 -48.60
C ASN A 547 1.22 -7.60 -48.10
N ASN A 548 2.42 -7.25 -47.63
CA ASN A 548 2.76 -5.90 -47.20
C ASN A 548 1.78 -5.36 -46.14
N ARG A 549 1.50 -6.19 -45.13
CA ARG A 549 0.59 -5.91 -44.02
C ARG A 549 1.29 -6.11 -42.68
N ARG A 550 0.68 -5.64 -41.60
CA ARG A 550 1.15 -5.94 -40.24
C ARG A 550 1.07 -7.44 -39.95
N VAL A 551 1.99 -7.91 -39.13
CA VAL A 551 1.91 -9.28 -38.61
C VAL A 551 0.85 -9.32 -37.51
N ASP A 552 0.24 -10.49 -37.33
CA ASP A 552 -0.77 -10.74 -36.31
C ASP A 552 -0.15 -11.70 -35.29
N PRO A 553 0.35 -11.19 -34.14
CA PRO A 553 0.97 -12.05 -33.13
C PRO A 553 -0.07 -12.91 -32.41
N VAL A 554 0.43 -13.92 -31.71
CA VAL A 554 -0.35 -14.70 -30.74
C VAL A 554 0.30 -14.48 -29.39
N ASP A 555 -0.45 -14.18 -28.35
CA ASP A 555 0.20 -13.92 -27.08
C ASP A 555 0.61 -15.21 -26.35
N TYR A 556 1.46 -15.02 -25.37
CA TYR A 556 2.02 -16.13 -24.60
C TYR A 556 0.96 -16.70 -23.66
N THR A 557 0.76 -18.02 -23.72
CA THR A 557 -0.02 -18.68 -22.68
C THR A 557 0.78 -18.73 -21.38
N LEU A 558 0.12 -18.91 -20.24
CA LEU A 558 0.82 -19.12 -18.96
C LEU A 558 1.75 -20.35 -18.98
N ASP A 559 1.43 -21.38 -19.78
CA ASP A 559 2.29 -22.55 -19.99
C ASP A 559 3.56 -22.20 -20.80
N ASP A 560 3.48 -21.16 -21.64
CA ASP A 560 4.64 -20.59 -22.32
C ASP A 560 5.46 -19.71 -21.37
N MET A 561 4.81 -18.79 -20.64
CA MET A 561 5.46 -17.90 -19.67
C MET A 561 6.23 -18.67 -18.58
N LYS A 562 5.69 -19.80 -18.11
CA LYS A 562 6.36 -20.72 -17.18
C LYS A 562 7.74 -21.19 -17.65
N LYS A 563 7.98 -21.26 -18.95
CA LYS A 563 9.26 -21.68 -19.55
C LYS A 563 10.23 -20.52 -19.77
N LEU A 564 9.77 -19.29 -19.56
CA LEU A 564 10.50 -18.06 -19.86
C LEU A 564 10.81 -17.26 -18.59
N ILE A 565 9.93 -17.31 -17.59
CA ILE A 565 10.00 -16.52 -16.35
C ILE A 565 10.32 -17.46 -15.19
N PHE A 566 11.48 -17.25 -14.58
CA PHE A 566 12.00 -18.10 -13.51
C PHE A 566 12.13 -17.28 -12.23
N PHE A 567 11.68 -17.86 -11.12
CA PHE A 567 11.77 -17.25 -9.79
C PHE A 567 12.92 -17.88 -9.01
N PRO A 568 13.69 -17.08 -8.24
CA PRO A 568 14.71 -17.59 -7.33
C PRO A 568 14.12 -18.43 -6.20
N ASP A 569 12.99 -18.00 -5.66
CA ASP A 569 12.25 -18.73 -4.62
C ASP A 569 10.75 -18.47 -4.76
N ILE A 570 10.01 -19.46 -5.27
CA ILE A 570 8.55 -19.38 -5.44
C ILE A 570 7.78 -19.44 -4.12
N THR A 571 8.44 -19.83 -3.03
CA THR A 571 7.82 -19.88 -1.70
C THR A 571 7.89 -18.53 -1.00
N PHE A 572 8.64 -17.56 -1.55
CA PHE A 572 8.83 -16.24 -0.97
C PHE A 572 9.33 -16.32 0.48
N SER A 573 10.48 -16.99 0.68
CA SER A 573 11.08 -17.29 2.01
C SER A 573 10.20 -18.15 2.93
N GLY A 574 9.40 -19.04 2.32
CA GLY A 574 8.46 -19.90 3.04
C GLY A 574 7.19 -19.19 3.50
N VAL A 575 6.88 -17.98 3.02
CA VAL A 575 5.55 -17.35 3.16
C VAL A 575 4.49 -18.22 2.51
N LEU A 576 4.80 -18.87 1.40
CA LEU A 576 3.95 -19.84 0.72
C LEU A 576 4.53 -21.26 0.95
N PRO A 577 4.35 -21.84 2.15
CA PRO A 577 4.98 -23.11 2.50
C PRO A 577 4.57 -24.23 1.56
N GLY A 578 5.58 -24.91 0.99
CA GLY A 578 5.37 -26.04 0.08
C GLY A 578 4.93 -25.65 -1.32
N MET A 579 4.87 -24.35 -1.65
CA MET A 579 4.59 -23.90 -3.02
C MET A 579 5.66 -24.42 -3.98
N THR A 580 5.22 -24.99 -5.09
CA THR A 580 6.09 -25.39 -6.21
C THR A 580 5.84 -24.49 -7.41
N THR A 581 6.79 -24.41 -8.34
CA THR A 581 6.64 -23.66 -9.59
C THR A 581 5.41 -24.12 -10.36
N ASP A 582 5.18 -25.43 -10.46
CA ASP A 582 4.02 -25.98 -11.16
C ASP A 582 2.71 -25.54 -10.51
N GLN A 583 2.60 -25.63 -9.19
CA GLN A 583 1.42 -25.18 -8.46
C GLN A 583 1.17 -23.68 -8.63
N PHE A 584 2.22 -22.87 -8.55
CA PHE A 584 2.10 -21.42 -8.72
C PHE A 584 1.51 -21.04 -10.09
N TRP A 585 2.04 -21.60 -11.18
CA TRP A 585 1.52 -21.32 -12.52
C TRP A 585 0.12 -21.90 -12.76
N GLU A 586 -0.20 -23.07 -12.19
CA GLU A 586 -1.57 -23.62 -12.27
C GLU A 586 -2.57 -22.78 -11.48
N ILE A 587 -2.17 -22.20 -10.34
CA ILE A 587 -2.99 -21.24 -9.59
C ILE A 587 -3.24 -20.00 -10.45
N LEU A 588 -2.20 -19.39 -11.01
CA LEU A 588 -2.36 -18.23 -11.90
C LEU A 588 -3.32 -18.55 -13.04
N LYS A 589 -3.16 -19.71 -13.67
CA LYS A 589 -4.02 -20.17 -14.78
C LYS A 589 -5.46 -20.44 -14.38
N THR A 590 -5.71 -20.84 -13.14
CA THR A 590 -7.06 -21.10 -12.64
C THR A 590 -7.75 -19.79 -12.25
N GLU A 591 -7.04 -18.92 -11.54
CA GLU A 591 -7.60 -17.68 -10.99
C GLU A 591 -7.69 -16.55 -12.02
N SER A 592 -6.82 -16.51 -13.03
CA SER A 592 -6.87 -15.51 -14.11
C SER A 592 -8.01 -15.74 -15.10
N ARG A 593 -8.74 -16.85 -15.01
CA ARG A 593 -9.86 -17.19 -15.91
C ARG A 593 -11.17 -16.50 -15.54
N ASN A 594 -11.21 -15.78 -14.42
CA ASN A 594 -12.44 -15.24 -13.82
C ASN A 594 -12.69 -13.75 -14.04
N ASP A 595 -11.79 -13.04 -14.74
CA ASP A 595 -12.10 -11.73 -15.30
C ASP A 595 -12.51 -11.95 -16.77
N ASP A 596 -13.68 -11.41 -17.12
CA ASP A 596 -14.41 -11.62 -18.37
C ASP A 596 -13.51 -11.64 -19.61
N ALA A 597 -13.44 -12.78 -20.32
CA ALA A 597 -13.25 -13.05 -21.76
C ALA A 597 -12.47 -12.09 -22.72
N TYR A 598 -11.87 -11.00 -22.25
CA TYR A 598 -11.24 -9.90 -22.98
C TYR A 598 -10.37 -9.16 -21.97
N ASP A 599 -9.10 -9.57 -21.85
CA ASP A 599 -7.95 -8.71 -21.50
C ASP A 599 -6.79 -9.59 -21.03
N TRP A 600 -5.90 -9.91 -21.98
CA TRP A 600 -4.46 -9.95 -21.78
C TRP A 600 -3.84 -9.35 -23.03
#